data_AF-C7HT29-F1
#
_entry.id   AF-C7HT29-F1
#
_cell.length_a   1.000
_cell.length_b   1.000
_cell.length_c   1.000
_cell.angle_alpha   90.00
_cell.angle_beta   90.00
_cell.angle_gamma   90.00
#
_symmetry.space_group_name_H-M   'P 1'
#
loop_
_entity.id
_entity.type
_entity.pdbx_description
1 polymer ?
#
loop_
_entity_poly.entity_id
_entity_poly.type
_entity_poly.pdbx_seq_one_letter_code
_entity_poly.pdbx_strand_id
1 'polypeptide(L)'
;MENEEVRNIDIANYLDYKRPTVTRMLKKLDNKGRITYGDDKIIRLTDESKKFCEKMYKKHMYLTSVFIKLGVNPKQAESEACLIEHVISDETFKKLKKHFNETL
;
A
#
# COMPACT_ATOMS: atom_id res chain seq x y z
N MET A 1 2.43 -0.74 -10.02
CA MET A 1 2.02 -0.13 -11.30
C MET A 1 3.19 0.68 -11.81
N GLU A 2 3.63 0.44 -13.04
CA GLU A 2 4.81 1.09 -13.65
C GLU A 2 4.38 2.13 -14.71
N ASN A 3 3.29 2.86 -14.46
CA ASN A 3 2.83 3.91 -15.36
C ASN A 3 3.19 5.28 -14.78
N GLU A 4 3.72 6.17 -15.61
CA GLU A 4 3.96 7.58 -15.25
C GLU A 4 2.65 8.31 -14.90
N GLU A 5 1.53 7.90 -15.50
CA GLU A 5 0.19 8.41 -15.22
C GLU A 5 -0.78 7.27 -14.88
N VAL A 6 -1.55 7.44 -13.81
CA VAL A 6 -2.57 6.47 -13.38
C VAL A 6 -3.97 7.07 -13.53
N ARG A 7 -4.85 6.35 -14.22
CA ARG A 7 -6.25 6.72 -14.45
C ARG A 7 -7.18 5.74 -13.75
N ASN A 8 -8.45 6.12 -13.65
CA ASN A 8 -9.51 5.29 -13.04
C ASN A 8 -9.58 3.88 -13.62
N ILE A 9 -9.48 3.76 -14.95
CA ILE A 9 -9.52 2.47 -15.65
C ILE A 9 -8.39 1.55 -15.20
N ASP A 10 -7.20 2.09 -14.92
CA ASP A 10 -6.04 1.30 -14.53
C ASP A 10 -6.26 0.70 -13.14
N ILE A 11 -6.78 1.50 -12.20
CA ILE A 11 -7.14 1.02 -10.86
C ILE A 11 -8.28 0.00 -10.91
N ALA A 12 -9.29 0.25 -11.75
CA ALA A 12 -10.42 -0.66 -11.93
C ALA A 12 -9.97 -2.04 -12.43
N ASN A 13 -9.09 -2.06 -13.44
CA ASN A 13 -8.54 -3.30 -13.97
C ASN A 13 -7.60 -3.98 -12.97
N TYR A 14 -6.75 -3.21 -12.28
CA TYR A 14 -5.78 -3.77 -11.32
C TYR A 14 -6.45 -4.41 -10.11
N LEU A 15 -7.49 -3.77 -9.57
CA LEU A 15 -8.20 -4.26 -8.39
C LEU A 15 -9.38 -5.19 -8.73
N ASP A 16 -9.62 -5.46 -10.01
CA ASP A 16 -10.79 -6.21 -10.53
C ASP A 16 -12.15 -5.66 -10.01
N TYR A 17 -12.31 -4.33 -10.07
CA TYR A 17 -13.56 -3.65 -9.71
C TYR A 17 -14.18 -2.92 -10.90
N LYS A 18 -15.51 -2.75 -10.85
CA LYS A 18 -16.23 -1.92 -11.83
C LYS A 18 -15.82 -0.46 -11.72
N ARG A 19 -15.59 0.22 -12.87
CA ARG A 19 -15.21 1.64 -12.93
C ARG A 19 -16.09 2.58 -12.07
N PRO A 20 -17.44 2.46 -12.02
CA PRO A 20 -18.25 3.31 -11.16
C PRO A 20 -17.90 3.19 -9.66
N THR A 21 -17.51 2.01 -9.20
CA THR A 21 -17.05 1.77 -7.83
C THR A 21 -15.76 2.53 -7.54
N VAL A 22 -14.79 2.43 -8.45
CA VAL A 22 -13.51 3.15 -8.36
C VAL A 22 -13.72 4.66 -8.43
N THR A 23 -14.57 5.16 -9.33
CA THR A 23 -14.91 6.59 -9.40
C THR A 23 -15.41 7.12 -8.05
N ARG A 24 -16.33 6.39 -7.42
CA ARG A 24 -16.89 6.77 -6.12
C ARG A 24 -15.82 6.75 -5.01
N MET A 25 -14.88 5.81 -5.05
CA MET A 25 -13.76 5.75 -4.12
C MET A 25 -12.81 6.95 -4.32
N LEU A 26 -12.42 7.24 -5.56
CA LEU A 26 -11.53 8.35 -5.90
C LEU A 26 -12.12 9.68 -5.42
N LYS A 27 -13.40 9.96 -5.68
CA LYS A 27 -14.07 11.16 -5.14
C LYS A 27 -14.00 11.26 -3.61
N LYS A 28 -14.14 10.14 -2.90
CA LYS A 28 -14.01 10.13 -1.43
C LYS A 28 -12.59 10.43 -0.96
N LEU A 29 -11.59 9.95 -1.69
CA LEU A 29 -10.18 10.22 -1.37
C LEU A 29 -9.80 11.67 -1.68
N ASP A 30 -10.29 12.21 -2.79
CA ASP A 30 -10.11 13.60 -3.22
C ASP A 30 -10.73 14.56 -2.20
N ASN A 31 -11.99 14.32 -1.81
CA ASN A 31 -12.67 15.09 -0.75
C ASN A 31 -11.97 15.03 0.61
N LYS A 32 -11.14 14.00 0.86
CA LYS A 32 -10.34 13.86 2.09
C LYS A 32 -8.93 14.45 1.96
N GLY A 33 -8.61 15.10 0.84
CA GLY A 33 -7.27 15.64 0.58
C GLY A 33 -6.19 14.57 0.44
N ARG A 34 -6.56 13.32 0.11
CA ARG A 34 -5.62 12.21 -0.01
C ARG A 34 -5.05 12.07 -1.41
N ILE A 35 -5.83 12.45 -2.41
CA ILE A 35 -5.39 12.51 -3.80
C ILE A 35 -5.77 13.87 -4.39
N THR A 36 -5.22 14.18 -5.55
CA THR A 36 -5.79 15.15 -6.48
C THR A 36 -6.28 14.42 -7.73
N TYR A 37 -7.52 14.70 -8.10
CA TYR A 37 -8.17 14.14 -9.29
C TYR A 37 -8.67 15.26 -10.20
N GLY A 38 -7.77 15.76 -11.07
CA GLY A 38 -8.02 16.92 -11.93
C GLY A 38 -8.82 16.61 -13.20
N ASP A 39 -9.00 17.63 -14.04
CA ASP A 39 -9.71 17.53 -15.31
C ASP A 39 -9.03 16.59 -16.32
N ASP A 40 -7.71 16.45 -16.21
CA ASP A 40 -6.86 15.52 -16.96
C ASP A 40 -7.17 14.03 -16.66
N LYS A 41 -7.97 13.76 -15.62
CA LYS A 41 -8.33 12.43 -15.10
C LYS A 41 -7.14 11.61 -14.62
N ILE A 42 -6.03 12.28 -14.31
CA ILE A 42 -4.83 11.67 -13.74
C ILE A 42 -4.94 11.74 -12.22
N ILE A 43 -4.67 10.61 -11.57
CA ILE A 43 -4.76 10.45 -10.12
C ILE A 43 -3.37 10.67 -9.54
N ARG A 44 -3.23 11.65 -8.66
CA ARG A 44 -1.96 11.95 -7.99
C ARG A 44 -2.14 11.86 -6.48
N LEU A 45 -1.17 11.28 -5.78
CA LEU A 45 -1.14 11.33 -4.32
C LEU A 45 -0.79 12.76 -3.87
N THR A 46 -1.41 13.22 -2.79
CA THR A 46 -0.88 14.38 -2.06
C THR A 46 0.41 14.01 -1.34
N ASP A 47 1.25 14.99 -1.00
CA ASP A 47 2.53 14.74 -0.30
C ASP A 47 2.33 13.98 1.03
N GLU A 48 1.26 14.30 1.74
CA GLU A 48 0.90 13.60 2.98
C GLU A 48 0.60 12.12 2.70
N SER A 49 -0.22 11.83 1.69
CA SER A 49 -0.58 10.47 1.33
C SER A 49 0.60 9.70 0.75
N LYS A 50 1.48 10.35 0.01
CA LYS A 50 2.73 9.76 -0.48
C LYS A 50 3.59 9.28 0.69
N LYS A 51 3.82 10.14 1.70
CA LYS A 51 4.56 9.75 2.92
C LYS A 51 3.90 8.60 3.66
N PHE A 52 2.58 8.61 3.76
CA PHE A 52 1.82 7.54 4.41
C PHE A 52 1.94 6.20 3.64
N CYS A 53 1.70 6.21 2.33
CA CYS A 53 1.82 5.04 1.45
C CYS A 53 3.25 4.48 1.44
N GLU A 54 4.27 5.34 1.39
CA GLU A 54 5.67 4.91 1.49
C GLU A 54 5.98 4.21 2.82
N LYS A 55 5.42 4.71 3.93
CA LYS A 55 5.58 4.07 5.25
C LYS A 55 4.91 2.70 5.27
N MET A 56 3.69 2.58 4.74
CA MET A 56 2.97 1.31 4.62
C MET A 56 3.75 0.32 3.76
N TYR A 57 4.18 0.73 2.57
CA TYR A 57 4.95 -0.11 1.66
C TYR A 57 6.28 -0.57 2.26
N LYS A 58 6.95 0.27 3.05
CA LYS A 58 8.15 -0.15 3.80
C LYS A 58 7.84 -1.21 4.86
N LYS A 59 6.67 -1.15 5.51
CA LYS A 59 6.23 -2.21 6.42
C LYS A 59 5.94 -3.50 5.65
N HIS A 60 5.21 -3.41 4.53
CA HIS A 60 4.93 -4.51 3.62
C HIS A 60 6.20 -5.30 3.31
N MET A 61 7.16 -4.62 2.67
CA MET A 61 8.40 -5.22 2.19
C MET A 61 9.22 -5.83 3.33
N TYR A 62 9.24 -5.17 4.49
CA TYR A 62 9.94 -5.69 5.66
C TYR A 62 9.30 -6.98 6.17
N LEU A 63 7.98 -6.98 6.40
CA LEU A 63 7.25 -8.16 6.87
C LEU A 63 7.36 -9.32 5.89
N THR A 64 7.17 -9.08 4.59
CA THR A 64 7.37 -10.07 3.53
C THR A 64 8.76 -10.70 3.63
N SER A 65 9.81 -9.86 3.76
CA SER A 65 11.18 -10.35 3.88
C SER A 65 11.43 -11.18 5.14
N VAL A 66 10.81 -10.80 6.27
CA VAL A 66 10.92 -11.54 7.53
C VAL A 66 10.22 -12.89 7.42
N PHE A 67 9.01 -12.94 6.88
CA PHE A 67 8.26 -14.18 6.74
C PHE A 67 8.95 -15.16 5.79
N ILE A 68 9.52 -14.68 4.68
CA ILE A 68 10.33 -15.51 3.78
C ILE A 68 11.55 -16.07 4.53
N LYS A 69 12.25 -15.26 5.33
CA LYS A 69 13.38 -15.74 6.14
C LYS A 69 12.99 -16.77 7.20
N LEU A 70 11.75 -16.70 7.71
CA LEU A 70 11.17 -17.71 8.60
C LEU A 70 10.76 -19.00 7.86
N GLY A 71 10.91 -19.07 6.54
CA GLY A 71 10.58 -20.24 5.72
C GLY A 71 9.16 -20.25 5.15
N VAL A 72 8.42 -19.13 5.27
CA VAL A 72 7.10 -19.01 4.66
C VAL A 72 7.25 -18.88 3.13
N ASN A 73 6.37 -19.54 2.38
CA ASN A 73 6.34 -19.42 0.92
C ASN A 73 6.18 -17.94 0.50
N PRO A 74 6.93 -17.44 -0.51
CA PRO A 74 6.89 -16.04 -0.91
C PRO A 74 5.49 -15.47 -1.19
N LYS A 75 4.61 -16.24 -1.84
CA LYS A 75 3.24 -15.78 -2.14
C LYS A 75 2.40 -15.61 -0.87
N GLN A 76 2.54 -16.55 0.07
CA GLN A 76 1.86 -16.48 1.35
C GLN A 76 2.42 -15.32 2.19
N ALA A 77 3.75 -15.18 2.23
CA ALA A 77 4.43 -14.10 2.93
C ALA A 77 3.96 -12.71 2.46
N GLU A 78 3.87 -12.49 1.14
CA GLU A 78 3.37 -11.26 0.55
C GLU A 78 1.90 -11.01 0.91
N SER A 79 1.05 -12.03 0.75
CA SER A 79 -0.38 -11.93 1.07
C SER A 79 -0.64 -11.62 2.54
N GLU A 80 0.07 -12.27 3.45
CA GLU A 80 -0.08 -12.06 4.89
C GLU A 80 0.53 -10.73 5.35
N ALA A 81 1.68 -10.34 4.80
CA ALA A 81 2.28 -9.04 5.06
C ALA A 81 1.34 -7.90 4.66
N CYS A 82 0.68 -8.03 3.49
CA CYS A 82 -0.33 -7.09 3.01
C CYS A 82 -1.48 -6.92 4.01
N LEU A 83 -1.94 -7.98 4.68
CA LEU A 83 -2.99 -7.86 5.70
C LEU A 83 -2.45 -7.24 7.00
N ILE A 84 -1.27 -7.70 7.44
CA ILE A 84 -0.70 -7.33 8.74
C ILE A 84 -0.26 -5.86 8.76
N GLU A 85 0.29 -5.32 7.68
CA GLU A 85 0.78 -3.93 7.63
C GLU A 85 -0.30 -2.89 7.93
N HIS A 86 -1.57 -3.19 7.63
CA HIS A 86 -2.71 -2.31 7.85
C HIS A 86 -3.14 -2.26 9.33
N VAL A 87 -2.85 -3.30 10.10
CA VAL A 87 -3.34 -3.45 11.49
C VAL A 87 -2.22 -3.40 12.53
N ILE A 88 -0.98 -3.68 12.14
CA ILE A 88 0.15 -3.66 13.07
C ILE A 88 0.49 -2.25 13.53
N SER A 89 0.52 -2.05 14.86
CA SER A 89 0.91 -0.78 15.45
C SER A 89 2.36 -0.43 15.10
N ASP A 90 2.67 0.87 15.04
CA ASP A 90 4.05 1.33 14.80
C ASP A 90 5.01 0.83 15.88
N GLU A 91 4.54 0.72 17.14
CA GLU A 91 5.34 0.25 18.26
C GLU A 91 5.67 -1.24 18.13
N THR A 92 4.67 -2.06 17.81
CA THR A 92 4.87 -3.50 17.56
C THR A 92 5.82 -3.71 16.39
N PHE A 93 5.63 -2.98 15.29
CA PHE A 93 6.50 -3.07 14.11
C PHE A 93 7.95 -2.69 14.44
N LYS A 94 8.18 -1.63 15.22
CA LYS A 94 9.53 -1.22 15.66
C LYS A 94 10.21 -2.30 16.50
N LYS A 95 9.49 -2.91 17.45
CA LYS A 95 10.02 -3.99 18.30
C LYS A 95 10.34 -5.24 17.48
N LEU A 96 9.45 -5.63 16.58
CA LEU A 96 9.68 -6.73 15.65
C LEU A 96 10.93 -6.45 14.81
N LYS A 97 11.03 -5.25 14.23
CA LYS A 97 12.19 -4.87 13.43
C LYS A 97 13.49 -4.90 14.22
N LYS A 98 13.48 -4.42 15.46
CA LYS A 98 14.64 -4.48 16.36
C LYS A 98 15.08 -5.92 16.59
N HIS A 99 14.14 -6.80 16.96
CA HIS A 99 14.43 -8.20 17.25
C HIS A 99 15.07 -8.94 16.06
N PHE A 100 14.50 -8.80 14.87
CA PHE A 100 15.04 -9.46 13.67
C PHE A 100 16.32 -8.82 13.14
N ASN A 101 16.57 -7.53 13.41
CA ASN A 101 17.84 -6.89 13.05
C ASN A 101 18.99 -7.22 14.03
N GLU A 102 18.69 -7.60 15.27
CA GLU A 102 19.69 -8.04 16.25
C GLU A 102 20.04 -9.54 16.11
N THR A 103 19.17 -10.31 15.44
CA THR A 103 19.32 -11.77 15.24
C THR A 103 19.94 -12.11 13.87
N LEU A 104 20.33 -11.10 13.09
CA LEU A 104 20.99 -11.19 11.78
C LEU A 104 22.34 -10.47 11.81
#